data_AF-A0A525J6J0-F1
#
_entry.id   AF-A0A525J6J0-F1
#
_cell.length_a   1.000
_cell.length_b   1.000
_cell.length_c   1.000
_cell.angle_alpha   90.00
_cell.angle_beta   90.00
_cell.angle_gamma   90.00
#
_symmetry.space_group_name_H-M   'P 1'
#
loop_
_entity.id
_entity.type
_entity.pdbx_description
1 polymer ?
#
loop_
_entity_poly.entity_id
_entity_poly.type
_entity_poly.pdbx_seq_one_letter_code
_entity_poly.pdbx_strand_id
1 'polypeptide(L)' 'MKFLAASAFAIGLSLAAMTASQAMPLAPLDQAASADTIRVAGGCGPGWHRGPYGGCRPMYNCPPGWHSGPFGRHCFRNW' A
#
# COMPACT_ATOMS: atom_id res chain seq x y z
N MET A 1 -58.37 11.40 -16.04
CA MET A 1 -57.86 11.79 -14.69
C MET A 1 -57.29 10.62 -13.88
N LYS A 2 -57.91 9.43 -13.82
CA LYS A 2 -57.46 8.32 -12.94
C LYS A 2 -56.12 7.68 -13.36
N PHE A 3 -55.85 7.59 -14.66
CA PHE A 3 -54.61 6.99 -15.19
C PHE A 3 -53.36 7.88 -14.98
N LEU A 4 -53.52 9.20 -14.94
CA LEU A 4 -52.43 10.15 -14.69
C LEU A 4 -51.91 10.09 -13.25
N ALA A 5 -52.80 9.84 -12.29
CA ALA A 5 -52.44 9.68 -10.89
C ALA A 5 -51.65 8.38 -10.66
N ALA A 6 -52.04 7.29 -11.33
CA ALA A 6 -51.35 6.01 -11.24
C ALA A 6 -49.93 6.08 -11.83
N SER A 7 -49.74 6.77 -12.96
CA SER A 7 -48.41 6.95 -13.56
C SER A 7 -47.48 7.81 -12.70
N ALA A 8 -48.00 8.88 -12.08
CA ALA A 8 -47.20 9.74 -11.19
C ALA A 8 -46.72 8.99 -9.95
N PHE A 9 -47.56 8.11 -9.39
CA PHE A 9 -47.20 7.28 -8.25
C PHE A 9 -46.14 6.24 -8.61
N ALA A 10 -46.26 5.58 -9.76
CA ALA A 10 -45.28 4.60 -10.24
C ALA A 10 -43.90 5.24 -10.47
N ILE A 11 -43.86 6.44 -11.05
CA ILE A 11 -42.61 7.18 -11.27
C ILE A 11 -42.00 7.61 -9.94
N GLY A 12 -42.79 8.17 -9.01
CA GLY A 12 -42.32 8.57 -7.69
C GLY A 12 -41.73 7.41 -6.89
N LEU A 13 -42.37 6.23 -6.95
CA LEU A 13 -41.89 5.04 -6.25
C LEU A 13 -40.59 4.50 -6.86
N SER A 14 -40.46 4.55 -8.20
CA SER A 14 -39.22 4.14 -8.88
C SER A 14 -38.03 5.05 -8.56
N LEU A 15 -38.28 6.35 -8.38
CA LEU A 15 -37.24 7.32 -8.04
C LEU A 15 -36.81 7.20 -6.56
N ALA A 16 -37.76 6.88 -5.66
CA ALA A 16 -37.48 6.62 -4.25
C ALA A 16 -36.72 5.30 -4.02
N ALA A 17 -36.83 4.34 -4.94
CA ALA A 17 -36.12 3.06 -4.90
C ALA A 17 -34.69 3.12 -5.46
N MET A 18 -34.22 4.30 -5.91
CA MET A 18 -32.83 4.50 -6.35
C MET A 18 -31.91 4.43 -5.13
N THR A 19 -31.49 3.23 -4.76
CA THR A 19 -30.46 3.03 -3.73
C THR A 19 -29.13 3.54 -4.26
N ALA A 20 -28.41 4.34 -3.46
CA ALA A 20 -27.05 4.74 -3.78
C ALA A 20 -26.21 3.50 -4.06
N SER A 21 -25.73 3.37 -5.30
CA SER A 21 -24.75 2.35 -5.68
C SER A 21 -23.51 2.53 -4.80
N GLN A 22 -23.23 1.54 -3.95
CA GLN A 22 -22.04 1.47 -3.11
C GLN A 22 -20.81 1.16 -4.01
N ALA A 23 -20.49 2.07 -4.94
CA ALA A 23 -19.51 1.82 -6.00
C ALA A 23 -18.06 1.91 -5.54
N MET A 24 -17.81 2.22 -4.26
CA MET A 24 -16.59 1.97 -3.50
C MET A 24 -16.82 2.70 -2.17
N PRO A 25 -17.24 2.02 -1.09
CA PRO A 25 -17.20 2.65 0.23
C PRO A 25 -15.75 3.08 0.46
N LEU A 26 -15.54 4.37 0.71
CA LEU A 26 -14.23 4.89 1.11
C LEU A 26 -13.81 4.09 2.34
N ALA A 27 -12.86 3.17 2.17
CA ALA A 27 -12.35 2.38 3.29
C ALA A 27 -11.75 3.36 4.31
N PRO A 28 -12.02 3.19 5.61
CA PRO A 28 -11.36 3.97 6.65
C PRO A 28 -9.85 3.93 6.44
N LEU A 29 -9.18 5.09 6.41
CA LEU A 29 -7.72 5.18 6.28
C LEU A 29 -6.97 4.44 7.41
N ASP A 30 -7.69 4.11 8.49
CA ASP A 30 -7.21 3.33 9.62
C ASP A 30 -7.25 1.80 9.36
N GLN A 31 -7.49 1.38 8.12
CA GLN A 31 -7.26 -0.01 7.72
C GLN A 31 -5.78 -0.32 7.95
N ALA A 32 -5.48 -0.90 9.12
CA ALA A 32 -4.17 -1.38 9.49
C ALA A 32 -3.59 -2.11 8.28
N ALA A 33 -2.49 -1.57 7.73
CA ALA A 33 -1.84 -2.09 6.53
C ALA A 33 -1.75 -3.61 6.67
N SER A 34 -2.44 -4.34 5.78
CA SER A 34 -2.65 -5.78 5.90
C SER A 34 -1.35 -6.47 6.35
N ALA A 35 -1.38 -7.00 7.57
CA ALA A 35 -0.22 -7.66 8.18
C ALA A 35 0.23 -8.90 7.39
N ASP A 36 -0.60 -9.36 6.45
CA ASP A 36 -0.29 -10.43 5.50
C ASP A 36 0.75 -10.07 4.43
N THR A 37 1.13 -8.79 4.31
CA THR A 37 2.17 -8.37 3.37
C THR A 37 3.43 -7.92 4.09
N ILE A 38 4.44 -8.79 4.12
CA ILE A 38 5.77 -8.43 4.57
C ILE A 38 6.53 -7.65 3.49
N ARG A 39 7.19 -6.56 3.87
CA ARG A 39 8.08 -5.85 2.95
C ARG A 39 9.36 -6.65 2.73
N VAL A 40 9.52 -7.21 1.52
CA VAL A 40 10.78 -7.82 1.08
C VAL A 40 11.91 -6.80 1.24
N ALA A 41 12.96 -7.16 1.99
CA ALA A 41 14.11 -6.29 2.23
C ALA A 41 13.76 -4.89 2.80
N GLY A 42 12.71 -4.79 3.63
CA GLY A 42 12.24 -3.52 4.19
C GLY A 42 11.65 -2.55 3.15
N GLY A 43 11.42 -3.02 1.92
CA GLY A 43 10.91 -2.27 0.77
C GLY A 43 11.95 -1.96 -0.30
N CYS A 44 13.22 -2.36 -0.12
CA CYS A 44 14.32 -1.99 -1.02
C CYS A 44 14.59 -3.01 -2.14
N GLY A 45 13.95 -4.18 -2.11
CA GLY A 45 14.15 -5.25 -3.10
C GLY A 45 15.38 -6.13 -2.85
N PRO A 46 15.58 -7.20 -3.65
CA PRO A 46 16.66 -8.17 -3.47
C PRO A 46 18.05 -7.52 -3.54
N GLY A 47 18.94 -7.84 -2.59
CA GLY A 47 20.32 -7.31 -2.55
C GLY A 47 20.46 -5.93 -1.88
N TRP A 48 19.35 -5.35 -1.42
CA TRP A 48 19.33 -4.07 -0.71
C TRP A 48 18.66 -4.22 0.65
N HIS A 49 18.86 -3.26 1.54
CA HIS A 49 18.16 -3.17 2.82
C HIS A 49 17.82 -1.71 3.14
N ARG A 50 16.78 -1.51 3.95
CA ARG A 50 16.43 -0.17 4.46
C ARG A 50 17.40 0.23 5.57
N GLY A 51 18.07 1.37 5.39
CA GLY A 51 18.96 1.96 6.40
C GLY A 51 18.22 2.76 7.47
N PRO A 52 18.94 3.25 8.50
CA PRO A 52 18.37 3.99 9.64
C PRO A 52 17.61 5.26 9.24
N TYR A 53 18.05 5.93 8.15
CA TYR A 53 17.42 7.14 7.63
C TYR A 53 16.35 6.87 6.56
N GLY A 54 15.87 5.63 6.44
CA GLY A 54 14.83 5.26 5.48
C GLY A 54 15.30 5.05 4.03
N GLY A 55 16.54 5.40 3.70
CA GLY A 55 17.13 5.15 2.38
C GLY A 55 17.52 3.69 2.14
N CYS A 56 17.50 3.25 0.88
CA CYS A 56 17.95 1.92 0.49
C CYS A 56 19.48 1.86 0.34
N ARG A 57 20.09 0.81 0.89
CA ARG A 57 21.54 0.55 0.87
C ARG A 57 21.83 -0.89 0.43
N PRO A 58 22.97 -1.17 -0.23
CA PRO A 58 23.36 -2.56 -0.53
C PRO A 58 23.40 -3.42 0.74
N MET A 59 23.04 -4.70 0.65
CA MET A 59 23.20 -5.63 1.78
C MET A 59 24.67 -5.93 2.08
N TYR A 60 25.47 -6.03 1.02
CA TYR A 60 26.91 -6.22 1.10
C TYR A 60 27.58 -5.01 0.50
N ASN A 61 28.27 -4.26 1.37
CA ASN A 61 29.03 -3.09 0.96
C ASN A 61 30.43 -3.52 0.50
N CYS A 62 30.81 -4.78 0.80
CA CYS A 62 32.14 -5.32 0.61
C CYS A 62 32.09 -6.74 0.02
N PRO A 63 33.11 -7.14 -0.76
CA PRO A 63 33.23 -8.50 -1.26
C PRO A 63 33.43 -9.54 -0.14
N PRO A 64 33.22 -10.84 -0.40
CA PRO A 64 33.58 -11.91 0.53
C PRO A 64 35.04 -11.80 0.99
N GLY A 65 35.30 -12.00 2.29
CA GLY A 65 36.63 -11.86 2.89
C GLY A 65 37.03 -10.42 3.24
N TRP A 66 36.09 -9.47 3.20
CA TRP A 66 36.28 -8.09 3.64
C TRP A 66 35.22 -7.70 4.66
N HIS A 67 35.54 -6.80 5.59
CA HIS A 67 34.60 -6.15 6.50
C HIS A 67 34.45 -4.67 6.19
N SER A 68 33.27 -4.13 6.52
CA SER A 68 33.02 -2.69 6.42
C SER A 68 33.78 -1.97 7.53
N GLY A 69 34.62 -1.00 7.16
CA GLY A 69 35.29 -0.15 8.12
C GLY A 69 34.41 0.98 8.65
N PRO A 70 35.00 1.97 9.33
CA PRO A 70 34.28 3.10 9.89
C PRO A 70 33.37 3.78 8.86
N PHE A 71 32.12 4.01 9.24
CA PHE A 71 31.07 4.61 8.40
C PHE A 71 30.69 3.82 7.14
N GLY A 72 31.15 2.57 6.97
CA GLY A 72 30.81 1.71 5.84
C GLY A 72 31.28 2.25 4.48
N ARG A 73 32.26 3.16 4.46
CA ARG A 73 32.77 3.79 3.24
C ARG A 73 33.90 3.01 2.58
N HIS A 74 34.73 2.35 3.37
CA HIS A 74 35.85 1.54 2.89
C HIS A 74 35.72 0.11 3.38
N CYS A 75 36.18 -0.81 2.54
CA CYS A 75 36.30 -2.21 2.89
C CYS A 75 37.73 -2.49 3.37
N PHE A 76 37.85 -3.31 4.41
CA PHE A 76 39.12 -3.80 4.93
C PHE A 76 39.16 -5.33 4.82
N ARG A 77 40.29 -5.89 4.37
CA ARG A 77 40.42 -7.34 4.22
C ARG A 77 40.38 -7.98 5.61
N ASN A 78 39.73 -9.14 5.71
CA ASN A 78 39.82 -10.00 6.88
C ASN A 78 41.12 -10.79 6.76
N TRP A 79 42.23 -10.22 7.23
CA TRP A 79 43.50 -10.91 7.45
C TRP A 79 43.56 -11.44 8.87
#